data_AF-E1YLT1-F1
#
_entry.id   AF-E1YLT1-F1
#
_cell.length_a   1.000
_cell.length_b   1.000
_cell.length_c   1.000
_cell.angle_alpha   90.00
_cell.angle_beta   90.00
_cell.angle_gamma   90.00
#
_symmetry.space_group_name_H-M   'P 1'
#
loop_
_entity.id
_entity.type
_entity.pdbx_description
1 polymer ?
#
loop_
_entity_poly.entity_id
_entity_poly.type
_entity_poly.pdbx_seq_one_letter_code
_entity_poly.pdbx_strand_id
1 'polypeptide(L)'
;MLDIKDILSHLSYKQACKLLGPEGEKFIRTGGQFEISLEDQVILNRDFFQLDMEEAVVTISLDPMKEKELNCVCSVCNTACNHKGAALSLILEEKLALGLSAPPPERVPIESLSEQELVEQELKDRIERANTQKMRIQPFGKNELWTDYSVTNLASGKSYRVALRGWERGESYCTCPDFRKNTLGTCKHILHVINNVRKRFRKNIRETPFQIKNICVYLRYGTDLELRLLIPESLDSKSTETVRPFINRPIKDVHKLLKQVNILEKEGHDVIIYPDAEEFISRMLYCEQVKLKVEGIRKDPARHPLRKSLLKTELLPYQLDGIAFAVGLGRAVIADDMGLGKTIQGVGVAELLAQDANIAKVLIICPTSLKSQWRLEIERFTDRSCRLIIGNAEERAAQYDSHSFYTVCNYEQVLRDIQNIEKIKWDLIILDEGQRIKNWETKTSQVVKALKSPFALVLTGTPLENRLEELFSIVEFIDDRHLGPAFRFYNTYRVTDEKGKLLGYKKSGQPEKSAQTGTYTAHTCRSHKGTAAPNH
;
A
#
# COMPACT_ATOMS: atom_id res chain seq x y z
N MET A 1 -25.08 15.20 -35.67
CA MET A 1 -26.00 15.87 -34.72
C MET A 1 -25.52 15.45 -33.35
N LEU A 2 -25.06 16.39 -32.51
CA LEU A 2 -24.58 16.05 -31.17
C LEU A 2 -25.77 15.54 -30.36
N ASP A 3 -25.69 14.33 -29.82
CA ASP A 3 -26.73 13.84 -28.92
C ASP A 3 -26.44 14.31 -27.47
N ILE A 4 -27.43 14.20 -26.58
CA ILE A 4 -27.22 14.62 -25.20
C ILE A 4 -26.16 13.75 -24.49
N LYS A 5 -26.00 12.49 -24.89
CA LYS A 5 -25.03 11.55 -24.31
C LYS A 5 -23.60 12.01 -24.59
N ASP A 6 -23.32 12.50 -25.80
CA ASP A 6 -22.02 13.06 -26.18
C ASP A 6 -21.65 14.24 -25.29
N ILE A 7 -22.60 15.14 -25.01
CA ILE A 7 -22.35 16.33 -24.19
C ILE A 7 -22.21 15.96 -22.70
N LEU A 8 -23.05 15.05 -22.19
CA LEU A 8 -22.97 14.57 -20.81
C LEU A 8 -21.72 13.73 -20.55
N SER A 9 -21.22 12.98 -21.55
CA SER A 9 -19.96 12.22 -21.46
C SER A 9 -18.78 13.10 -21.06
N HIS A 10 -18.74 14.32 -21.61
CA HIS A 10 -17.68 15.30 -21.39
C HIS A 10 -17.98 16.31 -20.27
N LEU A 11 -19.15 16.21 -19.62
CA LEU A 11 -19.53 17.09 -18.53
C LEU A 11 -18.54 17.00 -17.37
N SER A 12 -17.88 18.11 -17.04
CA SER A 12 -16.98 18.23 -15.90
C SER A 12 -17.69 18.82 -14.67
N TYR A 13 -17.16 18.54 -13.49
CA TYR A 13 -17.66 19.13 -12.22
C TYR A 13 -17.80 20.66 -12.31
N LYS A 14 -16.80 21.33 -12.89
CA LYS A 14 -16.82 22.80 -13.06
C LYS A 14 -17.96 23.28 -13.98
N GLN A 15 -18.28 22.53 -15.03
CA GLN A 15 -19.40 22.83 -15.92
C GLN A 15 -20.74 22.59 -15.22
N ALA A 16 -20.87 21.49 -14.47
CA ALA A 16 -22.06 21.20 -13.67
C ALA A 16 -22.32 22.29 -12.62
N CYS A 17 -21.30 22.76 -11.90
CA CYS A 17 -21.44 23.88 -10.97
C CYS A 17 -21.92 25.15 -11.68
N LYS A 18 -21.41 25.44 -12.89
CA LYS A 18 -21.84 26.61 -13.67
C LYS A 18 -23.32 26.55 -14.06
N LEU A 19 -23.87 25.36 -14.34
CA LEU A 19 -25.30 25.18 -14.64
C LEU A 19 -26.21 25.51 -13.44
N LEU A 20 -25.69 25.38 -12.22
CA LEU A 20 -26.42 25.65 -10.97
C LEU A 20 -26.12 27.04 -10.38
N GLY A 21 -25.30 27.85 -11.05
CA GLY A 21 -24.95 29.19 -10.58
C GLY A 21 -24.00 29.21 -9.37
N PRO A 22 -23.96 30.31 -8.59
CA PRO A 22 -22.92 30.57 -7.59
C PRO A 22 -22.87 29.58 -6.42
N GLU A 23 -24.00 28.93 -6.08
CA GLU A 23 -24.06 27.89 -5.03
C GLU A 23 -23.97 26.45 -5.58
N GLY A 24 -23.58 26.27 -6.85
CA GLY A 24 -23.62 24.97 -7.51
C GLY A 24 -22.82 23.86 -6.82
N GLU A 25 -21.68 24.16 -6.20
CA GLU A 25 -20.88 23.19 -5.44
C GLU A 25 -21.65 22.63 -4.23
N LYS A 26 -22.39 23.48 -3.53
CA LYS A 26 -23.20 23.10 -2.36
C LYS A 26 -24.37 22.22 -2.78
N PHE A 27 -25.06 22.57 -3.88
CA PHE A 27 -26.18 21.79 -4.39
C PHE A 27 -25.77 20.40 -4.90
N ILE A 28 -24.64 20.28 -5.62
CA ILE A 28 -24.13 18.97 -6.06
C ILE A 28 -23.76 18.11 -4.84
N ARG A 29 -23.05 18.67 -3.86
CA ARG A 29 -22.65 17.93 -2.66
C ARG A 29 -23.83 17.46 -1.80
N THR A 30 -24.87 18.29 -1.68
CA THR A 30 -26.07 17.95 -0.91
C THR A 30 -26.96 17.00 -1.71
N GLY A 31 -27.05 17.19 -3.02
CA GLY A 31 -27.77 16.31 -3.95
C GLY A 31 -27.16 14.91 -4.06
N GLY A 32 -25.85 14.76 -3.89
CA GLY A 32 -25.19 13.44 -3.83
C GLY A 32 -25.51 12.62 -2.57
N GLN A 33 -26.32 13.14 -1.64
CA GLN A 33 -26.80 12.39 -0.47
C GLN A 33 -28.12 11.64 -0.73
N PHE A 34 -28.77 11.88 -1.87
CA PHE A 34 -29.99 11.17 -2.25
C PHE A 34 -29.63 9.75 -2.67
N GLU A 35 -30.31 8.76 -2.10
CA GLU A 35 -30.22 7.37 -2.57
C GLU A 35 -31.06 7.24 -3.84
N ILE A 36 -30.41 6.89 -4.96
CA ILE A 36 -31.02 6.84 -6.29
C ILE A 36 -30.81 5.46 -6.90
N SER A 37 -31.88 4.80 -7.31
CA SER A 37 -31.87 3.58 -8.12
C SER A 37 -31.77 3.93 -9.61
N LEU A 38 -30.67 3.51 -10.26
CA LEU A 38 -30.47 3.76 -11.70
C LEU A 38 -31.48 3.02 -12.59
N GLU A 39 -32.01 1.88 -12.14
CA GLU A 39 -32.93 1.06 -12.93
C GLU A 39 -34.36 1.62 -12.90
N ASP A 40 -34.77 2.18 -11.76
CA ASP A 40 -36.16 2.60 -11.53
C ASP A 40 -36.38 4.10 -11.71
N GLN A 41 -35.36 4.92 -11.42
CA GLN A 41 -35.51 6.38 -11.29
C GLN A 41 -34.83 7.17 -12.41
N VAL A 42 -34.09 6.52 -13.31
CA VAL A 42 -33.32 7.21 -14.35
C VAL A 42 -33.74 6.79 -15.75
N ILE A 43 -34.03 7.79 -16.58
CA ILE A 43 -34.30 7.60 -18.00
C ILE A 43 -33.26 8.42 -18.78
N LEU A 44 -32.43 7.74 -19.58
CA LEU A 44 -31.45 8.38 -20.45
C LEU A 44 -31.60 7.91 -21.90
N ASN A 45 -32.08 8.80 -22.76
CA ASN A 45 -32.20 8.56 -24.20
C ASN A 45 -31.30 9.55 -25.00
N ARG A 46 -31.54 9.72 -26.30
CA ARG A 46 -30.73 10.60 -27.16
C ARG A 46 -31.03 12.09 -26.97
N ASP A 47 -32.20 12.40 -26.45
CA ASP A 47 -32.75 13.77 -26.41
C ASP A 47 -32.70 14.36 -25.00
N PHE A 48 -32.87 13.52 -23.96
CA PHE A 48 -32.86 13.95 -22.57
C PHE A 48 -32.34 12.90 -21.59
N PHE A 49 -31.89 13.40 -20.45
CA PHE A 49 -31.69 12.66 -19.21
C PHE A 49 -32.80 13.08 -18.24
N GLN A 50 -33.41 12.13 -17.54
CA GLN A 50 -34.41 12.39 -16.52
C GLN A 50 -34.10 11.58 -15.26
N LEU A 51 -34.20 12.25 -14.11
CA LEU A 51 -34.14 11.64 -12.78
C LEU A 51 -35.48 11.89 -12.08
N ASP A 52 -36.17 10.81 -11.72
CA ASP A 52 -37.42 10.82 -10.98
C ASP A 52 -37.16 10.55 -9.49
N MET A 53 -37.18 11.62 -8.69
CA MET A 53 -37.20 11.51 -7.23
C MET A 53 -38.66 11.59 -6.80
N GLU A 54 -39.09 10.78 -5.82
CA GLU A 54 -40.51 10.67 -5.40
C GLU A 54 -41.25 12.01 -5.24
N GLU A 55 -40.52 13.08 -4.90
CA GLU A 55 -41.04 14.44 -4.72
C GLU A 55 -40.76 15.42 -5.88
N ALA A 56 -39.84 15.11 -6.80
CA ALA A 56 -39.44 15.99 -7.91
C ALA A 56 -38.81 15.25 -9.09
N VAL A 57 -39.19 15.64 -10.31
CA VAL A 57 -38.58 15.16 -11.55
C VAL A 57 -37.59 16.19 -12.06
N VAL A 58 -36.37 15.77 -12.38
CA VAL A 58 -35.34 16.61 -12.98
C VAL A 58 -35.07 16.14 -14.40
N THR A 59 -35.22 17.03 -15.36
CA THR A 59 -34.95 16.76 -16.78
C THR A 59 -33.79 17.64 -17.25
N ILE A 60 -32.80 17.01 -17.89
CA ILE A 60 -31.69 17.68 -18.55
C ILE A 60 -31.83 17.41 -20.05
N SER A 61 -31.89 18.47 -20.85
CA SER A 61 -32.01 18.41 -22.32
C SER A 61 -31.08 19.43 -22.99
N LEU A 62 -30.92 19.34 -24.30
CA LEU A 62 -30.22 20.39 -25.06
C LEU A 62 -31.13 21.59 -25.27
N ASP A 63 -30.57 22.79 -25.15
CA ASP A 63 -31.28 24.03 -25.42
C ASP A 63 -31.63 24.10 -26.93
N PRO A 64 -32.93 24.18 -27.30
CA PRO A 64 -33.36 24.18 -28.70
C PRO A 64 -32.88 25.42 -29.48
N MET A 65 -32.48 26.49 -28.80
CA MET A 65 -31.95 27.72 -29.40
C MET A 65 -30.42 27.76 -29.43
N LYS A 66 -29.73 26.86 -28.72
CA LYS A 66 -28.26 26.82 -28.61
C LYS A 66 -27.76 25.38 -28.59
N GLU A 67 -27.33 24.88 -29.76
CA GLU A 67 -26.98 23.47 -30.04
C GLU A 67 -25.86 22.83 -29.19
N LYS A 68 -25.39 23.45 -28.10
CA LYS A 68 -24.36 22.93 -27.17
C LYS A 68 -24.58 23.29 -25.70
N GLU A 69 -25.66 24.00 -25.35
CA GLU A 69 -25.96 24.32 -23.96
C GLU A 69 -26.96 23.32 -23.36
N LEU A 70 -26.71 22.91 -22.12
CA LEU A 70 -27.61 22.04 -21.37
C LEU A 70 -28.64 22.89 -20.64
N ASN A 71 -29.91 22.54 -20.79
CA ASN A 71 -30.99 23.05 -19.97
C ASN A 71 -31.30 22.03 -18.86
N CYS A 72 -31.35 22.47 -17.60
CA CYS A 72 -31.64 21.61 -16.45
C CYS A 72 -32.85 22.16 -15.68
N VAL A 73 -33.97 21.45 -15.79
CA VAL A 73 -35.27 21.84 -15.25
C VAL A 73 -35.67 20.87 -14.14
N CYS A 74 -36.26 21.40 -13.07
CA CYS A 74 -36.84 20.62 -11.99
C CYS A 74 -38.34 20.92 -11.96
N SER A 75 -39.19 19.90 -11.84
CA SER A 75 -40.65 20.06 -11.84
C SER A 75 -41.17 20.90 -10.66
N VAL A 76 -40.40 20.96 -9.57
CA VAL A 76 -40.78 21.67 -8.33
C VAL A 76 -40.06 23.01 -8.18
N CYS A 77 -38.82 23.11 -8.66
CA CYS A 77 -37.96 24.26 -8.39
C CYS A 77 -37.63 25.04 -9.66
N ASN A 78 -37.98 26.34 -9.66
CA ASN A 78 -37.66 27.26 -10.76
C ASN A 78 -36.22 27.78 -10.75
N THR A 79 -35.46 27.53 -9.68
CA THR A 79 -34.06 27.97 -9.50
C THR A 79 -33.11 26.78 -9.36
N ALA A 80 -31.83 27.03 -9.07
CA ALA A 80 -30.90 25.98 -8.66
C ALA A 80 -31.33 25.38 -7.31
N CYS A 81 -31.28 24.05 -7.20
CA CYS A 81 -31.78 23.33 -6.03
C CYS A 81 -31.03 22.00 -5.84
N ASN A 82 -31.25 21.35 -4.69
CA ASN A 82 -30.67 20.05 -4.37
C ASN A 82 -31.08 18.96 -5.38
N HIS A 83 -32.31 18.99 -5.91
CA HIS A 83 -32.78 18.05 -6.93
C HIS A 83 -31.94 18.10 -8.21
N LYS A 84 -31.70 19.30 -8.75
CA LYS A 84 -30.81 19.49 -9.91
C LYS A 84 -29.37 19.10 -9.57
N GLY A 85 -28.96 19.37 -8.33
CA GLY A 85 -27.69 18.90 -7.77
C GLY A 85 -27.56 17.39 -7.77
N ALA A 86 -28.60 16.65 -7.41
CA ALA A 86 -28.64 15.19 -7.37
C ALA A 86 -28.47 14.58 -8.76
N ALA A 87 -29.23 15.09 -9.75
CA ALA A 87 -29.10 14.68 -11.14
C ALA A 87 -27.68 14.89 -11.70
N LEU A 88 -27.08 16.05 -11.44
CA LEU A 88 -25.72 16.36 -11.89
C LEU A 88 -24.65 15.56 -11.13
N SER A 89 -24.86 15.30 -9.83
CA SER A 89 -23.96 14.44 -9.04
C SER A 89 -23.95 13.02 -9.60
N LEU A 90 -25.14 12.45 -9.84
CA LEU A 90 -25.30 11.12 -10.41
C LEU A 90 -24.62 10.99 -11.77
N ILE A 91 -24.80 11.98 -12.67
CA ILE A 91 -24.12 11.98 -13.97
C ILE A 91 -22.61 12.05 -13.83
N LEU A 92 -22.08 12.77 -12.84
CA LEU A 92 -20.63 12.90 -12.63
C LEU A 92 -20.01 11.64 -12.02
N GLU A 93 -20.74 10.94 -11.15
CA GLU A 93 -20.27 9.78 -10.39
C GLU A 93 -20.50 8.46 -11.18
N GLU A 94 -21.62 8.33 -11.88
CA GLU A 94 -22.09 7.09 -12.51
C GLU A 94 -22.00 7.09 -14.05
N LYS A 95 -21.05 7.84 -14.64
CA LYS A 95 -20.91 7.94 -16.11
C LYS A 95 -20.83 6.60 -16.83
N LEU A 96 -20.18 5.62 -16.22
CA LEU A 96 -19.99 4.31 -16.83
C LEU A 96 -21.29 3.48 -16.78
N ALA A 97 -22.01 3.52 -15.65
CA ALA A 97 -23.31 2.86 -15.50
C ALA A 97 -24.39 3.49 -16.39
N LEU A 98 -24.32 4.81 -16.61
CA LEU A 98 -25.19 5.54 -17.54
C LEU A 98 -24.82 5.35 -19.03
N GLY A 99 -23.75 4.61 -19.33
CA GLY A 99 -23.27 4.41 -20.70
C GLY A 99 -22.74 5.70 -21.36
N LEU A 100 -22.36 6.70 -20.56
CA LEU A 100 -21.78 7.99 -20.96
C LEU A 100 -20.25 7.96 -21.04
N SER A 101 -19.62 6.82 -20.83
CA SER A 101 -18.18 6.65 -21.01
C SER A 101 -17.92 5.36 -21.77
N ALA A 102 -17.01 5.40 -22.73
CA ALA A 102 -16.52 4.17 -23.34
C ALA A 102 -15.98 3.26 -22.23
N PRO A 103 -16.30 1.96 -22.24
CA PRO A 103 -15.63 1.02 -21.35
C PRO A 103 -14.11 1.21 -21.53
N PRO A 104 -13.31 1.10 -20.45
CA PRO A 104 -11.86 1.14 -20.60
C PRO A 104 -11.46 0.18 -21.73
N PRO A 105 -10.50 0.57 -22.60
CA PRO A 105 -10.14 -0.25 -23.76
C PRO A 105 -9.94 -1.69 -23.31
N GLU A 106 -10.54 -2.64 -24.03
CA GLU A 106 -10.37 -4.07 -23.75
C GLU A 106 -8.89 -4.36 -23.64
N ARG A 107 -8.44 -4.57 -22.40
CA ARG A 107 -7.06 -4.94 -22.11
C ARG A 107 -6.98 -6.41 -22.46
N VAL A 108 -6.04 -6.79 -23.32
CA VAL A 108 -5.68 -8.20 -23.47
C VAL A 108 -5.50 -8.76 -22.06
N PRO A 109 -6.18 -9.87 -21.70
CA PRO A 109 -6.01 -10.45 -20.38
C PRO A 109 -4.51 -10.64 -20.14
N ILE A 110 -4.04 -10.14 -19.00
CA ILE A 110 -2.61 -10.09 -18.62
C ILE A 110 -1.94 -11.48 -18.74
N GLU A 111 -2.75 -12.54 -18.77
CA GLU A 111 -2.49 -13.95 -18.46
C GLU A 111 -1.97 -14.78 -19.65
N SER A 112 -1.83 -14.14 -20.81
CA SER A 112 -1.27 -14.71 -22.06
C SER A 112 -0.10 -13.91 -22.62
N LEU A 113 0.38 -12.88 -21.90
CA LEU A 113 1.46 -12.02 -22.37
C LEU A 113 2.81 -12.61 -21.98
N SER A 114 3.77 -12.54 -22.92
CA SER A 114 5.18 -12.73 -22.60
C SER A 114 5.67 -11.68 -21.60
N GLU A 115 6.75 -11.95 -20.87
CA GLU A 115 7.35 -10.99 -19.95
C GLU A 115 7.68 -9.65 -20.62
N GLN A 116 8.06 -9.66 -21.91
CA GLN A 116 8.35 -8.44 -22.66
C GLN A 116 7.09 -7.61 -22.92
N GLU A 117 6.03 -8.23 -23.42
CA GLU A 117 4.75 -7.56 -23.71
C GLU A 117 4.10 -7.01 -22.44
N LEU A 118 4.18 -7.78 -21.34
CA LEU A 118 3.65 -7.36 -20.05
C LEU A 118 4.43 -6.19 -19.46
N VAL A 119 5.76 -6.18 -19.57
CA VAL A 119 6.57 -5.01 -19.20
C VAL A 119 6.24 -3.79 -20.06
N GLU A 120 6.06 -3.98 -21.37
CA GLU A 120 5.71 -2.91 -22.30
C GLU A 120 4.35 -2.28 -21.97
N GLN A 121 3.33 -3.10 -21.72
CA GLN A 121 2.00 -2.64 -21.34
C GLN A 121 2.04 -1.87 -20.01
N GLU A 122 2.72 -2.38 -18.99
CA GLU A 122 2.85 -1.72 -17.69
C GLU A 122 3.64 -0.40 -17.76
N LEU A 123 4.60 -0.30 -18.68
CA LEU A 123 5.29 0.95 -18.98
C LEU A 123 4.37 1.94 -19.69
N LYS A 124 3.58 1.49 -20.68
CA LYS A 124 2.62 2.31 -21.40
C LYS A 124 1.58 2.92 -20.45
N ASP A 125 1.00 2.11 -19.56
CA ASP A 125 0.07 2.57 -18.52
C ASP A 125 0.70 3.60 -17.57
N ARG A 126 1.99 3.50 -17.29
CA ARG A 126 2.72 4.49 -16.46
C ARG A 126 3.01 5.77 -17.21
N ILE A 127 3.38 5.68 -18.49
CA ILE A 127 3.59 6.84 -19.36
C ILE A 127 2.28 7.62 -19.49
N GLU A 128 1.16 6.93 -19.73
CA GLU A 128 -0.15 7.55 -19.80
C GLU A 128 -0.48 8.27 -18.49
N ARG A 129 -0.37 7.58 -17.35
CA ARG A 129 -0.61 8.19 -16.02
C ARG A 129 0.33 9.36 -15.71
N ALA A 130 1.58 9.31 -16.18
CA ALA A 130 2.53 10.41 -16.02
C ALA A 130 2.11 11.66 -16.81
N ASN A 131 1.40 11.48 -17.93
CA ASN A 131 0.94 12.57 -18.79
C ASN A 131 -0.45 13.09 -18.40
N THR A 132 -1.36 12.21 -17.96
CA THR A 132 -2.75 12.57 -17.66
C THR A 132 -2.96 13.05 -16.23
N GLN A 133 -2.21 12.54 -15.25
CA GLN A 133 -2.38 12.94 -13.86
C GLN A 133 -1.73 14.29 -13.60
N LYS A 134 -2.50 15.23 -13.04
CA LYS A 134 -2.00 16.55 -12.65
C LYS A 134 -1.06 16.43 -11.46
N MET A 135 0.22 16.68 -11.70
CA MET A 135 1.28 16.64 -10.69
C MET A 135 2.07 17.95 -10.74
N ARG A 136 2.47 18.44 -9.56
CA ARG A 136 3.37 19.58 -9.41
C ARG A 136 4.76 19.05 -9.03
N ILE A 137 5.80 19.59 -9.66
CA ILE A 137 7.19 19.28 -9.32
C ILE A 137 7.88 20.49 -8.69
N GLN A 138 8.72 20.24 -7.68
CA GLN A 138 9.54 21.26 -7.03
C GLN A 138 10.96 20.73 -6.84
N PRO A 139 11.99 21.34 -7.46
CA PRO A 139 13.37 20.92 -7.31
C PRO A 139 13.96 21.36 -5.96
N PHE A 140 14.88 20.57 -5.42
CA PHE A 140 15.66 20.91 -4.22
C PHE A 140 16.84 21.82 -4.59
N GLY A 141 17.62 21.45 -5.60
CA GLY A 141 18.67 22.28 -6.21
C GLY A 141 18.09 23.25 -7.24
N LYS A 142 18.30 24.55 -7.05
CA LYS A 142 17.89 25.56 -8.05
C LYS A 142 18.82 25.46 -9.27
N ASN A 143 18.26 25.23 -10.45
CA ASN A 143 18.98 25.12 -11.74
C ASN A 143 19.99 23.97 -11.86
N GLU A 144 19.92 22.98 -10.97
CA GLU A 144 20.67 21.74 -11.12
C GLU A 144 19.81 20.70 -11.87
N LEU A 145 20.40 20.04 -12.87
CA LEU A 145 19.73 18.95 -13.58
C LEU A 145 19.55 17.75 -12.64
N TRP A 146 20.68 17.28 -12.11
CA TRP A 146 20.77 16.11 -11.25
C TRP A 146 20.54 16.48 -9.79
N THR A 147 19.27 16.60 -9.44
CA THR A 147 18.82 16.96 -8.10
C THR A 147 17.64 16.09 -7.69
N ASP A 148 17.23 16.23 -6.45
CA ASP A 148 15.96 15.72 -5.98
C ASP A 148 14.81 16.66 -6.34
N TYR A 149 13.65 16.07 -6.57
CA TYR A 149 12.40 16.73 -6.88
C TYR A 149 11.34 16.22 -5.90
N SER A 150 10.58 17.14 -5.29
CA SER A 150 9.30 16.80 -4.68
C SER A 150 8.23 16.76 -5.78
N VAL A 151 7.51 15.65 -5.90
CA VAL A 151 6.42 15.46 -6.84
C VAL A 151 5.12 15.30 -6.07
N THR A 152 4.23 16.29 -6.16
CA THR A 152 2.95 16.31 -5.44
C THR A 152 1.81 16.02 -6.41
N ASN A 153 1.02 14.98 -6.10
CA ASN A 153 -0.20 14.70 -6.84
C ASN A 153 -1.31 15.66 -6.41
N LEU A 154 -1.90 16.41 -7.34
CA LEU A 154 -2.85 17.47 -7.01
C LEU A 154 -4.23 16.95 -6.57
N ALA A 155 -4.59 15.72 -6.95
CA ALA A 155 -5.86 15.10 -6.55
C ALA A 155 -5.80 14.53 -5.12
N SER A 156 -4.67 13.92 -4.75
CA SER A 156 -4.50 13.28 -3.44
C SER A 156 -3.71 14.11 -2.42
N GLY A 157 -3.03 15.17 -2.84
CA GLY A 157 -2.12 15.97 -1.99
C GLY A 157 -0.82 15.25 -1.59
N LYS A 158 -0.69 13.96 -1.88
CA LYS A 158 0.50 13.16 -1.52
C LYS A 158 1.72 13.63 -2.30
N SER A 159 2.84 13.73 -1.59
CA SER A 159 4.13 14.14 -2.15
C SER A 159 5.16 13.02 -2.05
N TYR A 160 5.92 12.82 -3.11
CA TYR A 160 6.98 11.82 -3.19
C TYR A 160 8.30 12.48 -3.62
N ARG A 161 9.42 12.01 -3.07
CA ARG A 161 10.76 12.44 -3.48
C ARG A 161 11.20 11.61 -4.68
N VAL A 162 11.67 12.27 -5.72
CA VAL A 162 12.32 11.67 -6.90
C VAL A 162 13.77 12.14 -6.91
N ALA A 163 14.71 11.22 -6.72
CA ALA A 163 16.13 11.48 -6.90
C ALA A 163 16.50 11.20 -8.36
N LEU A 164 16.54 12.26 -9.17
CA LEU A 164 16.87 12.17 -10.59
C LEU A 164 18.39 12.12 -10.75
N ARG A 165 18.91 11.01 -11.28
CA ARG A 165 20.36 10.77 -11.46
C ARG A 165 20.72 10.24 -12.85
N GLY A 166 19.72 10.01 -13.68
CA GLY A 166 19.88 9.56 -15.05
C GLY A 166 18.57 9.58 -15.82
N TRP A 167 18.63 9.18 -17.08
CA TRP A 167 17.50 9.20 -18.00
C TRP A 167 16.84 7.83 -18.16
N GLU A 168 17.60 6.77 -17.90
CA GLU A 168 17.19 5.39 -18.14
C GLU A 168 16.56 4.75 -16.89
N ARG A 169 15.87 3.63 -17.13
CA ARG A 169 15.27 2.83 -16.07
C ARG A 169 16.34 2.34 -15.09
N GLY A 170 16.08 2.53 -13.81
CA GLY A 170 16.97 2.09 -12.72
C GLY A 170 18.09 3.06 -12.37
N GLU A 171 18.30 4.14 -13.14
CA GLU A 171 19.27 5.18 -12.79
C GLU A 171 18.73 6.14 -11.73
N SER A 172 17.42 6.36 -11.71
CA SER A 172 16.75 7.29 -10.79
C SER A 172 15.88 6.55 -9.77
N TYR A 173 15.68 7.17 -8.61
CA TYR A 173 14.93 6.61 -7.49
C TYR A 173 13.69 7.43 -7.16
N CYS A 174 12.62 6.76 -6.70
CA CYS A 174 11.43 7.43 -6.19
C CYS A 174 10.92 6.78 -4.91
N THR A 175 10.50 7.59 -3.94
CA THR A 175 9.93 7.10 -2.67
C THR A 175 8.49 6.59 -2.80
N CYS A 176 7.88 6.62 -3.99
CA CYS A 176 6.49 6.21 -4.14
C CYS A 176 6.32 4.69 -4.04
N PRO A 177 5.19 4.19 -3.50
CA PRO A 177 4.94 2.75 -3.36
C PRO A 177 5.06 1.96 -4.67
N ASP A 178 4.58 2.51 -5.79
CA ASP A 178 4.68 1.87 -7.11
C ASP A 178 6.14 1.52 -7.48
N PHE A 179 7.06 2.50 -7.37
CA PHE A 179 8.48 2.30 -7.69
C PHE A 179 9.11 1.19 -6.85
N ARG A 180 8.81 1.18 -5.55
CA ARG A 180 9.37 0.19 -4.61
C ARG A 180 8.89 -1.23 -4.89
N LYS A 181 7.71 -1.40 -5.50
CA LYS A 181 7.08 -2.71 -5.73
C LYS A 181 7.23 -3.23 -7.16
N ASN A 182 7.25 -2.35 -8.17
CA ASN A 182 7.00 -2.77 -9.55
C ASN A 182 8.19 -3.44 -10.25
N THR A 183 9.41 -3.39 -9.71
CA THR A 183 10.67 -3.94 -10.28
C THR A 183 11.02 -3.45 -11.70
N LEU A 184 10.30 -2.43 -12.22
CA LEU A 184 10.54 -1.88 -13.55
C LEU A 184 11.67 -0.84 -13.53
N GLY A 185 12.17 -0.43 -12.36
CA GLY A 185 13.18 0.63 -12.25
C GLY A 185 12.65 2.01 -12.65
N THR A 186 11.33 2.18 -12.76
CA THR A 186 10.70 3.47 -13.02
C THR A 186 9.27 3.51 -12.48
N CYS A 187 8.70 4.70 -12.37
CA CYS A 187 7.30 4.91 -12.00
C CYS A 187 6.77 6.16 -12.72
N LYS A 188 5.46 6.38 -12.65
CA LYS A 188 4.84 7.59 -13.26
C LYS A 188 5.48 8.90 -12.79
N HIS A 189 5.97 8.97 -11.54
CA HIS A 189 6.58 10.19 -11.00
C HIS A 189 7.97 10.46 -11.61
N ILE A 190 8.80 9.42 -11.76
CA ILE A 190 10.11 9.52 -12.43
C ILE A 190 9.91 9.95 -13.89
N LEU A 191 9.00 9.29 -14.61
CA LEU A 191 8.68 9.63 -15.99
C LEU A 191 8.18 11.07 -16.13
N HIS A 192 7.31 11.52 -15.22
CA HIS A 192 6.82 12.89 -15.20
C HIS A 192 7.94 13.91 -14.95
N VAL A 193 8.85 13.64 -14.00
CA VAL A 193 10.02 14.49 -13.76
C VAL A 193 10.91 14.53 -15.00
N ILE A 194 11.27 13.39 -15.58
CA ILE A 194 12.08 13.31 -16.81
C ILE A 194 11.44 14.15 -17.93
N ASN A 195 10.14 14.00 -18.17
CA ASN A 195 9.43 14.73 -19.23
C ASN A 195 9.45 16.25 -19.04
N ASN A 196 9.35 16.72 -17.79
CA ASN A 196 9.41 18.15 -17.49
C ASN A 196 10.85 18.69 -17.55
N VAL A 197 11.80 17.96 -16.97
CA VAL A 197 13.20 18.37 -16.88
C VAL A 197 13.87 18.38 -18.27
N ARG A 198 13.55 17.41 -19.14
CA ARG A 198 14.01 17.39 -20.53
C ARG A 198 13.62 18.64 -21.31
N LYS A 199 12.47 19.25 -21.01
CA LYS A 199 11.99 20.50 -21.64
C LYS A 199 12.65 21.74 -21.03
N ARG A 200 13.03 21.69 -19.76
CA ARG A 200 13.60 22.81 -19.01
C ARG A 200 15.07 23.07 -19.33
N PHE A 201 15.87 22.03 -19.51
CA PHE A 201 17.33 22.15 -19.69
C PHE A 201 17.77 22.01 -21.16
N ARG A 202 18.80 22.77 -21.55
CA ARG A 202 19.42 22.73 -22.89
C ARG A 202 20.16 21.40 -23.12
N LYS A 203 20.38 21.04 -24.40
CA LYS A 203 21.02 19.77 -24.81
C LYS A 203 22.38 19.52 -24.13
N ASN A 204 23.27 20.52 -24.15
CA ASN A 204 24.59 20.44 -23.53
C ASN A 204 24.55 20.09 -22.02
N ILE A 205 23.58 20.61 -21.27
CA ILE A 205 23.40 20.29 -19.84
C ILE A 205 22.83 18.88 -19.68
N ARG A 206 21.95 18.44 -20.57
CA ARG A 206 21.34 17.10 -20.51
C ARG A 206 22.32 15.96 -20.80
N GLU A 207 23.41 16.27 -21.49
CA GLU A 207 24.49 15.33 -21.82
C GLU A 207 25.57 15.23 -20.74
N THR A 208 25.54 16.10 -19.71
CA THR A 208 26.48 15.94 -18.58
C THR A 208 26.00 14.80 -17.69
N PRO A 209 26.83 13.78 -17.40
CA PRO A 209 26.43 12.69 -16.53
C PRO A 209 26.29 13.18 -15.07
N PHE A 210 25.52 12.44 -14.27
CA PHE A 210 25.49 12.68 -12.84
C PHE A 210 26.84 12.33 -12.22
N GLN A 211 27.41 13.27 -11.47
CA GLN A 211 28.62 13.03 -10.69
C GLN A 211 28.28 12.66 -9.26
N ILE A 212 28.72 11.48 -8.84
CA ILE A 212 28.62 11.01 -7.47
C ILE A 212 29.63 11.80 -6.63
N LYS A 213 29.14 12.60 -5.68
CA LYS A 213 29.98 13.44 -4.81
C LYS A 213 30.37 12.74 -3.50
N ASN A 214 29.45 11.95 -2.95
CA ASN A 214 29.61 11.27 -1.66
C ASN A 214 29.44 9.77 -1.83
N ILE A 215 29.99 9.01 -0.89
CA ILE A 215 29.76 7.57 -0.81
C ILE A 215 28.32 7.37 -0.33
N CYS A 216 27.51 6.59 -1.05
CA CYS A 216 26.13 6.35 -0.65
C CYS A 216 25.82 4.85 -0.57
N VAL A 217 25.19 4.44 0.53
CA VAL A 217 24.58 3.11 0.65
C VAL A 217 23.12 3.22 0.25
N TYR A 218 22.70 2.43 -0.74
CA TYR A 218 21.35 2.47 -1.27
C TYR A 218 20.82 1.08 -1.60
N LEU A 219 19.50 0.98 -1.72
CA LEU A 219 18.84 -0.23 -2.23
C LEU A 219 18.59 -0.10 -3.73
N ARG A 220 19.06 -1.10 -4.47
CA ARG A 220 18.68 -1.31 -5.86
C ARG A 220 17.43 -2.19 -5.89
N TYR A 221 16.40 -1.66 -6.54
CA TYR A 221 15.12 -2.33 -6.73
C TYR A 221 15.12 -3.05 -8.09
N GLY A 222 15.55 -4.31 -8.09
CA GLY A 222 15.56 -5.20 -9.26
C GLY A 222 14.54 -6.33 -9.14
N THR A 223 14.84 -7.49 -9.74
CA THR A 223 14.16 -8.76 -9.41
C THR A 223 14.35 -9.09 -7.94
N ASP A 224 15.58 -8.91 -7.47
CA ASP A 224 15.98 -9.04 -6.09
C ASP A 224 16.30 -7.67 -5.50
N LEU A 225 16.13 -7.55 -4.18
CA LEU A 225 16.61 -6.39 -3.46
C LEU A 225 18.09 -6.52 -3.17
N GLU A 226 18.86 -5.53 -3.61
CA GLU A 226 20.30 -5.54 -3.41
C GLU A 226 20.73 -4.28 -2.69
N LEU A 227 21.37 -4.45 -1.54
CA LEU A 227 22.11 -3.38 -0.89
C LEU A 227 23.40 -3.14 -1.68
N ARG A 228 23.65 -1.89 -2.07
CA ARG A 228 24.78 -1.50 -2.92
C ARG A 228 25.43 -0.20 -2.45
N LEU A 229 26.65 0.03 -2.93
CA LEU A 229 27.43 1.23 -2.67
C LEU A 229 27.60 2.05 -3.96
N LEU A 230 27.28 3.33 -3.90
CA LEU A 230 27.71 4.33 -4.86
C LEU A 230 28.99 4.98 -4.34
N ILE A 231 29.96 5.14 -5.21
CA ILE A 231 31.30 5.62 -4.86
C ILE A 231 31.66 6.77 -5.82
N PRO A 232 32.16 7.90 -5.32
CA PRO A 232 32.72 8.97 -6.14
C PRO A 232 33.86 8.50 -7.05
N GLU A 233 34.00 9.11 -8.23
CA GLU A 233 35.09 8.79 -9.17
C GLU A 233 36.48 9.14 -8.63
N SER A 234 36.56 10.10 -7.69
CA SER A 234 37.79 10.54 -7.05
C SER A 234 37.81 10.13 -5.58
N LEU A 235 38.14 8.87 -5.31
CA LEU A 235 38.54 8.40 -3.98
C LEU A 235 40.06 8.26 -3.91
N ASP A 236 40.63 8.53 -2.75
CA ASP A 236 42.05 8.23 -2.49
C ASP A 236 42.30 6.71 -2.47
N SER A 237 43.57 6.33 -2.59
CA SER A 237 43.98 4.92 -2.73
C SER A 237 43.55 4.05 -1.54
N LYS A 238 43.56 4.63 -0.33
CA LYS A 238 43.29 3.93 0.92
C LYS A 238 41.79 3.70 1.08
N SER A 239 40.98 4.71 0.84
CA SER A 239 39.52 4.56 0.88
C SER A 239 39.01 3.70 -0.28
N THR A 240 39.68 3.70 -1.43
CA THR A 240 39.37 2.78 -2.56
C THR A 240 39.56 1.32 -2.14
N GLU A 241 40.63 0.99 -1.42
CA GLU A 241 40.88 -0.36 -0.90
C GLU A 241 39.80 -0.79 0.11
N THR A 242 39.37 0.16 0.95
CA THR A 242 38.32 0.01 1.96
C THR A 242 36.97 -0.38 1.34
N VAL A 243 36.57 0.27 0.24
CA VAL A 243 35.31 -0.01 -0.47
C VAL A 243 35.39 -1.11 -1.53
N ARG A 244 36.60 -1.51 -1.93
CA ARG A 244 36.86 -2.53 -2.97
C ARG A 244 36.00 -3.79 -2.87
N PRO A 245 35.69 -4.35 -1.68
CA PRO A 245 34.83 -5.54 -1.57
C PRO A 245 33.40 -5.34 -2.10
N PHE A 246 32.91 -4.09 -2.13
CA PHE A 246 31.52 -3.74 -2.42
C PHE A 246 31.32 -3.10 -3.81
N ILE A 247 32.40 -2.73 -4.50
CA ILE A 247 32.33 -2.12 -5.83
C ILE A 247 31.56 -3.03 -6.79
N ASN A 248 30.48 -2.51 -7.37
CA ASN A 248 29.63 -3.20 -8.36
C ASN A 248 29.09 -4.56 -7.89
N ARG A 249 28.99 -4.80 -6.57
CA ARG A 249 28.53 -6.07 -6.01
C ARG A 249 27.42 -5.87 -4.98
N PRO A 250 26.44 -6.79 -4.90
CA PRO A 250 25.49 -6.81 -3.80
C PRO A 250 26.20 -7.04 -2.47
N ILE A 251 25.82 -6.27 -1.45
CA ILE A 251 26.35 -6.36 -0.10
C ILE A 251 25.52 -7.39 0.67
N LYS A 252 26.12 -8.53 1.02
CA LYS A 252 25.49 -9.59 1.83
C LYS A 252 25.89 -9.54 3.30
N ASP A 253 27.08 -9.05 3.59
CA ASP A 253 27.61 -8.95 4.95
C ASP A 253 27.48 -7.50 5.44
N VAL A 254 26.41 -7.26 6.20
CA VAL A 254 26.06 -5.94 6.74
C VAL A 254 27.01 -5.54 7.87
N HIS A 255 27.49 -6.49 8.67
CA HIS A 255 28.47 -6.21 9.72
C HIS A 255 29.78 -5.67 9.13
N LYS A 256 30.26 -6.31 8.06
CA LYS A 256 31.44 -5.83 7.32
C LYS A 256 31.18 -4.47 6.69
N LEU A 257 29.99 -4.23 6.12
CA LEU A 257 29.64 -2.91 5.59
C LEU A 257 29.76 -1.83 6.66
N LEU A 258 29.07 -2.00 7.80
CA LEU A 258 29.08 -1.00 8.87
C LEU A 258 30.46 -0.76 9.45
N LYS A 259 31.31 -1.80 9.53
CA LYS A 259 32.72 -1.63 9.91
C LYS A 259 33.48 -0.76 8.92
N GLN A 260 33.29 -0.97 7.62
CA GLN A 260 33.96 -0.19 6.58
C GLN A 260 33.41 1.24 6.51
N VAL A 261 32.11 1.45 6.70
CA VAL A 261 31.49 2.78 6.83
C VAL A 261 32.15 3.57 7.97
N ASN A 262 32.27 2.96 9.16
CA ASN A 262 32.96 3.58 10.29
C ASN A 262 34.43 3.92 10.02
N ILE A 263 35.12 3.14 9.17
CA ILE A 263 36.51 3.44 8.77
C ILE A 263 36.55 4.65 7.85
N LEU A 264 35.67 4.70 6.84
CA LEU A 264 35.56 5.81 5.89
C LEU A 264 35.23 7.14 6.59
N GLU A 265 34.29 7.12 7.53
CA GLU A 265 33.92 8.31 8.31
C GLU A 265 35.09 8.82 9.16
N LYS A 266 35.88 7.92 9.75
CA LYS A 266 37.11 8.28 10.49
C LYS A 266 38.20 8.86 9.59
N GLU A 267 38.20 8.52 8.31
CA GLU A 267 39.10 9.07 7.29
C GLU A 267 38.60 10.41 6.73
N GLY A 268 37.44 10.89 7.18
CA GLY A 268 36.85 12.17 6.78
C GLY A 268 35.91 12.08 5.58
N HIS A 269 35.54 10.88 5.13
CA HIS A 269 34.57 10.68 4.06
C HIS A 269 33.15 10.62 4.63
N ASP A 270 32.26 11.48 4.11
CA ASP A 270 30.84 11.42 4.44
C ASP A 270 30.16 10.25 3.72
N VAL A 271 29.52 9.37 4.49
CA VAL A 271 28.80 8.21 3.97
C VAL A 271 27.31 8.37 4.20
N ILE A 272 26.54 8.51 3.12
CA ILE A 272 25.10 8.70 3.19
C ILE A 272 24.40 7.35 3.06
N ILE A 273 23.74 6.89 4.13
CA ILE A 273 22.84 5.72 4.07
C ILE A 273 21.42 6.20 3.76
N TYR A 274 20.83 5.70 2.67
CA TYR A 274 19.45 6.05 2.34
C TYR A 274 18.46 5.42 3.33
N PRO A 275 17.33 6.08 3.65
CA PRO A 275 16.41 5.59 4.69
C PRO A 275 15.87 4.18 4.47
N ASP A 276 15.65 3.79 3.22
CA ASP A 276 15.21 2.44 2.86
C ASP A 276 16.33 1.40 3.02
N ALA A 277 17.57 1.77 2.68
CA ALA A 277 18.76 0.96 2.95
C ALA A 277 18.99 0.77 4.44
N GLU A 278 18.80 1.81 5.24
CA GLU A 278 18.86 1.75 6.71
C GLU A 278 17.81 0.80 7.28
N GLU A 279 16.55 0.87 6.81
CA GLU A 279 15.47 -0.04 7.19
C GLU A 279 15.83 -1.50 6.86
N PHE A 280 16.40 -1.74 5.67
CA PHE A 280 16.82 -3.07 5.24
C PHE A 280 18.01 -3.62 6.04
N ILE A 281 19.03 -2.79 6.31
CA ILE A 281 20.16 -3.11 7.18
C ILE A 281 19.67 -3.49 8.57
N SER A 282 18.79 -2.68 9.14
CA SER A 282 18.22 -2.90 10.48
C SER A 282 17.46 -4.23 10.54
N ARG A 283 16.67 -4.55 9.50
CA ARG A 283 15.95 -5.82 9.39
C ARG A 283 16.91 -7.02 9.32
N MET A 284 17.97 -6.92 8.53
CA MET A 284 18.97 -7.99 8.42
C MET A 284 19.66 -8.28 9.76
N LEU A 285 20.12 -7.23 10.44
CA LEU A 285 20.79 -7.34 11.74
C LEU A 285 19.84 -7.95 12.80
N TYR A 286 18.59 -7.51 12.82
CA TYR A 286 17.57 -8.07 13.70
C TYR A 286 17.39 -9.57 13.46
N CYS A 287 17.17 -9.99 12.21
CA CYS A 287 16.96 -11.40 11.87
C CYS A 287 18.16 -12.27 12.28
N GLU A 288 19.38 -11.77 12.13
CA GLU A 288 20.59 -12.47 12.58
C GLU A 288 20.65 -12.61 14.11
N GLN A 289 20.33 -11.54 14.84
CA GLN A 289 20.32 -11.53 16.31
C GLN A 289 19.32 -12.52 16.90
N VAL A 290 18.10 -12.58 16.37
CA VAL A 290 17.03 -13.43 16.95
C VAL A 290 17.08 -14.88 16.49
N LYS A 291 17.83 -15.18 15.42
CA LYS A 291 17.83 -16.50 14.77
C LYS A 291 18.06 -17.66 15.73
N LEU A 292 19.19 -17.65 16.44
CA LEU A 292 19.56 -18.75 17.35
C LEU A 292 18.57 -18.90 18.51
N LYS A 293 18.05 -17.79 19.04
CA LYS A 293 17.07 -17.79 20.11
C LYS A 293 15.76 -18.41 19.64
N VAL A 294 15.25 -18.00 18.48
CA VAL A 294 14.03 -18.55 17.89
C VAL A 294 14.19 -20.03 17.56
N GLU A 295 15.29 -20.42 16.94
CA GLU A 295 15.60 -21.84 16.69
C GLU A 295 15.62 -22.65 18.00
N GLY A 296 16.19 -22.11 19.07
CA GLY A 296 16.19 -22.71 20.40
C GLY A 296 14.78 -22.90 20.99
N ILE A 297 13.92 -21.88 20.88
CA ILE A 297 12.52 -21.95 21.35
C ILE A 297 11.74 -23.00 20.57
N ARG A 298 11.86 -23.00 19.24
CA ARG A 298 11.09 -23.87 18.34
C ARG A 298 11.55 -25.32 18.34
N LYS A 299 12.77 -25.61 18.82
CA LYS A 299 13.29 -26.97 18.95
C LYS A 299 12.53 -27.81 19.99
N ASP A 300 12.15 -27.22 21.12
CA ASP A 300 11.34 -27.86 22.15
C ASP A 300 10.44 -26.82 22.87
N PRO A 301 9.40 -26.32 22.18
CA PRO A 301 8.54 -25.30 22.75
C PRO A 301 7.78 -25.82 23.97
N ALA A 302 7.57 -27.14 24.10
CA ALA A 302 6.84 -27.75 25.20
C ALA A 302 7.57 -27.62 26.54
N ARG A 303 8.90 -27.70 26.56
CA ARG A 303 9.69 -27.57 27.79
C ARG A 303 10.34 -26.20 27.97
N HIS A 304 10.14 -25.28 27.03
CA HIS A 304 10.80 -23.99 27.06
C HIS A 304 10.31 -23.09 28.22
N PRO A 305 11.20 -22.46 29.02
CA PRO A 305 10.82 -21.64 30.18
C PRO A 305 9.89 -20.48 29.87
N LEU A 306 10.02 -19.88 28.68
CA LEU A 306 9.17 -18.76 28.22
C LEU A 306 7.68 -19.09 28.22
N ARG A 307 7.28 -20.37 28.22
CA ARG A 307 5.87 -20.73 28.41
C ARG A 307 5.29 -20.14 29.69
N LYS A 308 6.08 -20.05 30.76
CA LYS A 308 5.64 -19.61 32.09
C LYS A 308 6.12 -18.21 32.46
N SER A 309 7.15 -17.69 31.77
CA SER A 309 7.79 -16.42 32.13
C SER A 309 7.53 -15.27 31.15
N LEU A 310 7.05 -15.54 29.93
CA LEU A 310 6.83 -14.49 28.93
C LEU A 310 5.59 -13.64 29.25
N LEU A 311 4.51 -14.28 29.68
CA LEU A 311 3.23 -13.65 30.04
C LEU A 311 2.82 -14.06 31.46
N LYS A 312 1.85 -13.35 32.03
CA LYS A 312 1.23 -13.70 33.34
C LYS A 312 0.51 -15.05 33.33
N THR A 313 0.18 -15.57 32.15
CA THR A 313 -0.52 -16.85 31.95
C THR A 313 0.38 -17.82 31.20
N GLU A 314 0.31 -19.11 31.54
CA GLU A 314 1.09 -20.14 30.86
C GLU A 314 0.64 -20.32 29.40
N LEU A 315 1.58 -20.21 28.47
CA LEU A 315 1.38 -20.46 27.04
C LEU A 315 1.37 -21.97 26.74
N LEU A 316 0.52 -22.37 25.80
CA LEU A 316 0.56 -23.72 25.22
C LEU A 316 1.79 -23.85 24.29
N PRO A 317 2.32 -25.07 24.09
CA PRO A 317 3.52 -25.28 23.25
C PRO A 317 3.39 -24.69 21.85
N TYR A 318 2.26 -24.91 21.17
CA TYR A 318 2.04 -24.38 19.82
C TYR A 318 1.91 -22.85 19.79
N GLN A 319 1.41 -22.24 20.88
CA GLN A 319 1.32 -20.78 20.98
C GLN A 319 2.71 -20.17 21.09
N LEU A 320 3.60 -20.80 21.87
CA LEU A 320 4.98 -20.36 21.96
C LEU A 320 5.75 -20.58 20.64
N ASP A 321 5.51 -21.69 19.93
CA ASP A 321 6.09 -21.88 18.58
C ASP A 321 5.62 -20.79 17.62
N GLY A 322 4.31 -20.49 17.59
CA GLY A 322 3.73 -19.42 16.77
C GLY A 322 4.30 -18.04 17.10
N ILE A 323 4.47 -17.72 18.38
CA ILE A 323 5.12 -16.49 18.84
C ILE A 323 6.57 -16.42 18.33
N ALA A 324 7.37 -17.47 18.59
CA ALA A 324 8.78 -17.49 18.18
C ALA A 324 8.93 -17.42 16.66
N PHE A 325 8.06 -18.10 15.92
CA PHE A 325 7.96 -18.03 14.47
C PHE A 325 7.74 -16.59 13.99
N ALA A 326 6.74 -15.89 14.53
CA ALA A 326 6.42 -14.52 14.13
C ALA A 326 7.55 -13.54 14.49
N VAL A 327 8.16 -13.69 15.67
CA VAL A 327 9.32 -12.88 16.10
C VAL A 327 10.52 -13.10 15.18
N GLY A 328 10.82 -14.35 14.81
CA GLY A 328 11.96 -14.66 13.93
C GLY A 328 11.87 -14.02 12.55
N LEU A 329 10.66 -13.91 12.00
CA LEU A 329 10.42 -13.23 10.71
C LEU A 329 10.28 -11.71 10.85
N GLY A 330 9.87 -11.23 12.02
CA GLY A 330 9.53 -9.84 12.32
C GLY A 330 8.22 -9.36 11.69
N ARG A 331 7.90 -9.83 10.49
CA ARG A 331 6.63 -9.61 9.80
C ARG A 331 6.03 -10.98 9.50
N ALA A 332 4.84 -11.31 9.99
CA ALA A 332 4.28 -12.66 9.88
C ALA A 332 2.74 -12.71 9.85
N VAL A 333 2.22 -13.82 9.32
CA VAL A 333 0.79 -14.19 9.41
C VAL A 333 0.68 -15.39 10.35
N ILE A 334 -0.17 -15.29 11.37
CA ILE A 334 -0.61 -16.42 12.19
C ILE A 334 -2.02 -16.77 11.77
N ALA A 335 -2.15 -17.98 11.21
CA ALA A 335 -3.37 -18.46 10.58
C ALA A 335 -3.97 -19.67 11.32
N ASP A 336 -3.88 -19.67 12.65
CA ASP A 336 -4.39 -20.72 13.50
C ASP A 336 -5.94 -20.70 13.56
N ASP A 337 -6.56 -21.87 13.70
CA ASP A 337 -8.01 -22.04 13.78
C ASP A 337 -8.65 -21.11 14.85
N MET A 338 -9.92 -20.76 14.63
CA MET A 338 -10.71 -20.02 15.62
C MET A 338 -10.75 -20.76 16.96
N GLY A 339 -10.52 -20.05 18.06
CA GLY A 339 -10.49 -20.63 19.40
C GLY A 339 -9.11 -21.08 19.92
N LEU A 340 -8.06 -21.09 19.09
CA LEU A 340 -6.69 -21.47 19.52
C LEU A 340 -5.90 -20.36 20.24
N GLY A 341 -6.55 -19.24 20.57
CA GLY A 341 -5.92 -18.14 21.30
C GLY A 341 -4.94 -17.32 20.44
N LYS A 342 -5.37 -16.81 19.28
CA LYS A 342 -4.55 -15.90 18.47
C LYS A 342 -4.23 -14.59 19.20
N THR A 343 -5.14 -14.09 20.03
CA THR A 343 -4.94 -12.87 20.83
C THR A 343 -3.77 -13.02 21.79
N ILE A 344 -3.68 -14.15 22.54
CA ILE A 344 -2.54 -14.39 23.45
C ILE A 344 -1.22 -14.53 22.68
N GLN A 345 -1.24 -15.11 21.47
CA GLN A 345 -0.06 -15.12 20.60
C GLN A 345 0.32 -13.70 20.15
N GLY A 346 -0.63 -12.86 19.76
CA GLY A 346 -0.36 -11.46 19.39
C GLY A 346 0.25 -10.64 20.51
N VAL A 347 -0.27 -10.80 21.74
CA VAL A 347 0.31 -10.19 22.94
C VAL A 347 1.70 -10.75 23.23
N GLY A 348 1.89 -12.07 23.13
CA GLY A 348 3.18 -12.72 23.33
C GLY A 348 4.26 -12.30 22.32
N VAL A 349 3.89 -12.07 21.05
CA VAL A 349 4.79 -11.51 20.03
C VAL A 349 5.24 -10.11 20.42
N ALA A 350 4.31 -9.25 20.85
CA ALA A 350 4.64 -7.91 21.29
C ALA A 350 5.57 -7.91 22.52
N GLU A 351 5.33 -8.76 23.52
CA GLU A 351 6.19 -8.86 24.70
C GLU A 351 7.59 -9.42 24.37
N LEU A 352 7.67 -10.44 23.52
CA LEU A 352 8.96 -11.01 23.13
C LEU A 352 9.78 -10.01 22.28
N LEU A 353 9.13 -9.27 21.38
CA LEU A 353 9.76 -8.16 20.65
C LEU A 353 10.16 -7.00 21.57
N ALA A 354 9.43 -6.76 22.66
CA ALA A 354 9.82 -5.74 23.64
C ALA A 354 11.12 -6.11 24.34
N GLN A 355 11.37 -7.41 24.57
CA GLN A 355 12.61 -7.91 25.14
C GLN A 355 13.76 -7.92 24.10
N ASP A 356 13.48 -8.33 22.86
CA ASP A 356 14.52 -8.60 21.85
C ASP A 356 14.87 -7.41 20.96
N ALA A 357 13.89 -6.55 20.67
CA ALA A 357 14.02 -5.40 19.78
C ALA A 357 13.68 -4.06 20.46
N ASN A 358 13.40 -4.07 21.77
CA ASN A 358 13.06 -2.89 22.55
C ASN A 358 11.92 -2.07 21.94
N ILE A 359 10.90 -2.75 21.39
CA ILE A 359 9.71 -2.06 20.88
C ILE A 359 8.98 -1.35 22.02
N ALA A 360 8.35 -0.21 21.72
CA ALA A 360 7.65 0.60 22.71
C ALA A 360 6.24 1.03 22.27
N LYS A 361 5.94 1.00 20.97
CA LYS A 361 4.65 1.43 20.41
C LYS A 361 4.02 0.33 19.55
N VAL A 362 2.92 -0.24 20.02
CA VAL A 362 2.14 -1.27 19.33
C VAL A 362 0.78 -0.74 18.94
N LEU A 363 0.46 -0.80 17.65
CA LEU A 363 -0.87 -0.48 17.12
C LEU A 363 -1.63 -1.77 16.82
N ILE A 364 -2.77 -1.97 17.46
CA ILE A 364 -3.69 -3.08 17.21
C ILE A 364 -4.89 -2.53 16.44
N ILE A 365 -5.16 -3.10 15.28
CA ILE A 365 -6.30 -2.79 14.43
C ILE A 365 -7.20 -4.03 14.41
N CYS A 366 -8.39 -3.91 14.99
CA CYS A 366 -9.33 -5.02 15.11
C CYS A 366 -10.76 -4.59 14.72
N PRO A 367 -11.70 -5.52 14.51
CA PRO A 367 -13.12 -5.17 14.45
C PRO A 367 -13.57 -4.36 15.67
N THR A 368 -14.53 -3.45 15.48
CA THR A 368 -15.05 -2.58 16.56
C THR A 368 -15.51 -3.37 17.79
N SER A 369 -16.14 -4.53 17.57
CA SER A 369 -16.62 -5.42 18.64
C SER A 369 -15.51 -6.01 19.50
N LEU A 370 -14.27 -6.12 18.99
CA LEU A 370 -13.17 -6.78 19.69
C LEU A 370 -12.27 -5.81 20.48
N LYS A 371 -12.47 -4.49 20.37
CA LYS A 371 -11.59 -3.50 21.03
C LYS A 371 -11.56 -3.67 22.54
N SER A 372 -12.73 -3.79 23.17
CA SER A 372 -12.84 -3.98 24.62
C SER A 372 -12.23 -5.32 25.06
N GLN A 373 -12.40 -6.37 24.25
CA GLN A 373 -11.81 -7.68 24.51
C GLN A 373 -10.28 -7.63 24.48
N TRP A 374 -9.69 -6.96 23.48
CA TRP A 374 -8.24 -6.77 23.41
C TRP A 374 -7.69 -6.09 24.67
N ARG A 375 -8.34 -5.04 25.18
CA ARG A 375 -7.93 -4.39 26.44
C ARG A 375 -7.94 -5.36 27.61
N LEU A 376 -9.02 -6.13 27.78
CA LEU A 376 -9.15 -7.09 28.87
C LEU A 376 -8.08 -8.18 28.81
N GLU A 377 -7.79 -8.71 27.62
CA GLU A 377 -6.76 -9.73 27.44
C GLU A 377 -5.35 -9.16 27.67
N ILE A 378 -5.06 -7.93 27.24
CA ILE A 378 -3.78 -7.27 27.51
C ILE A 378 -3.57 -7.08 29.03
N GLU A 379 -4.58 -6.58 29.74
CA GLU A 379 -4.54 -6.39 31.21
C GLU A 379 -4.37 -7.72 31.95
N ARG A 380 -4.99 -8.79 31.42
CA ARG A 380 -4.87 -10.14 31.96
C ARG A 380 -3.48 -10.75 31.74
N PHE A 381 -2.89 -10.57 30.55
CA PHE A 381 -1.66 -11.25 30.16
C PHE A 381 -0.39 -10.47 30.48
N THR A 382 -0.45 -9.15 30.65
CA THR A 382 0.70 -8.25 30.81
C THR A 382 0.45 -7.13 31.81
N ASP A 383 1.50 -6.41 32.22
CA ASP A 383 1.41 -5.18 33.02
C ASP A 383 1.57 -3.90 32.15
N ARG A 384 1.55 -4.04 30.81
CA ARG A 384 1.73 -2.91 29.91
C ARG A 384 0.47 -2.03 29.85
N SER A 385 0.69 -0.75 29.60
CA SER A 385 -0.39 0.21 29.39
C SER A 385 -1.11 -0.04 28.05
N CYS A 386 -2.44 0.06 28.07
CA CYS A 386 -3.29 -0.09 26.89
C CYS A 386 -4.25 1.10 26.75
N ARG A 387 -4.26 1.72 25.56
CA ARG A 387 -5.16 2.81 25.20
C ARG A 387 -6.16 2.35 24.14
N LEU A 388 -7.46 2.44 24.45
CA LEU A 388 -8.52 2.30 23.46
C LEU A 388 -8.79 3.66 22.81
N ILE A 389 -8.82 3.71 21.48
CA ILE A 389 -9.13 4.93 20.73
C ILE A 389 -10.65 5.13 20.64
N ILE A 390 -11.22 6.05 21.41
CA ILE A 390 -12.67 6.30 21.46
C ILE A 390 -12.98 7.80 21.40
N GLY A 391 -14.25 8.15 21.20
CA GLY A 391 -14.68 9.55 21.19
C GLY A 391 -14.61 10.22 19.80
N ASN A 392 -14.75 11.54 19.81
CA ASN A 392 -14.79 12.36 18.59
C ASN A 392 -13.39 12.55 17.97
N ALA A 393 -13.30 13.24 16.82
CA ALA A 393 -12.03 13.35 16.08
C ALA A 393 -10.92 14.07 16.86
N GLU A 394 -11.27 15.08 17.65
CA GLU A 394 -10.34 15.87 18.45
C GLU A 394 -9.82 15.06 19.64
N GLU A 395 -10.72 14.38 20.35
CA GLU A 395 -10.37 13.48 21.45
C GLU A 395 -9.48 12.33 21.00
N ARG A 396 -9.76 11.74 19.82
CA ARG A 396 -8.95 10.64 19.27
C ARG A 396 -7.54 11.07 18.90
N ALA A 397 -7.36 12.28 18.37
CA ALA A 397 -6.04 12.79 18.01
C ALA A 397 -5.06 12.78 19.20
N ALA A 398 -5.51 13.25 20.36
CA ALA A 398 -4.71 13.23 21.59
C ALA A 398 -4.45 11.80 22.12
N GLN A 399 -5.35 10.86 21.88
CA GLN A 399 -5.19 9.48 22.34
C GLN A 399 -4.11 8.71 21.57
N TYR A 400 -3.96 8.95 20.25
CA TYR A 400 -2.88 8.33 19.46
C TYR A 400 -1.49 8.78 19.93
N ASP A 401 -1.37 10.01 20.42
CA ASP A 401 -0.11 10.55 20.96
C ASP A 401 0.17 10.11 22.41
N SER A 402 -0.71 9.30 23.01
CA SER A 402 -0.50 8.82 24.37
C SER A 402 0.76 7.95 24.49
N HIS A 403 1.44 7.99 25.63
CA HIS A 403 2.63 7.18 25.93
C HIS A 403 2.32 5.71 26.25
N SER A 404 1.17 5.21 25.77
CA SER A 404 0.73 3.84 26.03
C SER A 404 1.49 2.87 25.14
N PHE A 405 1.85 1.70 25.68
CA PHE A 405 2.54 0.66 24.92
C PHE A 405 1.63 0.06 23.84
N TYR A 406 0.42 -0.35 24.23
CA TYR A 406 -0.61 -0.80 23.30
C TYR A 406 -1.60 0.33 22.99
N THR A 407 -1.91 0.50 21.71
CA THR A 407 -2.99 1.36 21.24
C THR A 407 -3.94 0.55 20.35
N VAL A 408 -5.24 0.56 20.65
CA VAL A 408 -6.23 -0.26 19.95
C VAL A 408 -7.27 0.62 19.24
N CYS A 409 -7.37 0.48 17.93
CA CYS A 409 -8.39 1.13 17.09
C CYS A 409 -9.10 0.12 16.19
N ASN A 410 -10.14 0.57 15.48
CA ASN A 410 -10.80 -0.24 14.45
C ASN A 410 -10.41 0.17 13.03
N TYR A 411 -10.69 -0.71 12.08
CA TYR A 411 -10.39 -0.52 10.66
C TYR A 411 -10.97 0.79 10.09
N GLU A 412 -12.19 1.15 10.46
CA GLU A 412 -12.87 2.36 9.97
C GLU A 412 -12.22 3.64 10.52
N GLN A 413 -11.70 3.61 11.75
CA GLN A 413 -10.96 4.71 12.38
C GLN A 413 -9.64 4.97 11.68
N VAL A 414 -8.95 3.92 11.19
CA VAL A 414 -7.67 4.08 10.48
C VAL A 414 -7.82 5.01 9.27
N LEU A 415 -8.90 4.85 8.49
CA LEU A 415 -9.17 5.71 7.34
C LEU A 415 -9.38 7.17 7.73
N ARG A 416 -10.10 7.41 8.84
CA ARG A 416 -10.48 8.75 9.31
C ARG A 416 -9.33 9.47 9.99
N ASP A 417 -8.50 8.73 10.72
CA ASP A 417 -7.48 9.27 11.61
C ASP A 417 -6.05 9.07 11.06
N ILE A 418 -5.90 8.70 9.78
CA ILE A 418 -4.62 8.36 9.16
C ILE A 418 -3.53 9.43 9.40
N GLN A 419 -3.89 10.71 9.32
CA GLN A 419 -2.96 11.82 9.54
C GLN A 419 -2.39 11.84 10.97
N ASN A 420 -3.13 11.34 11.96
CA ASN A 420 -2.64 11.26 13.33
C ASN A 420 -1.86 9.96 13.55
N ILE A 421 -2.29 8.86 12.92
CA ILE A 421 -1.60 7.57 12.99
C ILE A 421 -0.20 7.67 12.37
N GLU A 422 -0.05 8.31 11.20
CA GLU A 422 1.23 8.44 10.48
C GLU A 422 2.26 9.33 11.19
N LYS A 423 1.84 10.20 12.13
CA LYS A 423 2.75 11.02 12.94
C LYS A 423 3.51 10.18 13.97
N ILE A 424 2.95 9.05 14.37
CA ILE A 424 3.53 8.18 15.38
C ILE A 424 4.37 7.11 14.71
N LYS A 425 5.60 6.91 15.22
CA LYS A 425 6.46 5.81 14.80
C LYS A 425 6.02 4.54 15.52
N TRP A 426 5.20 3.72 14.85
CA TRP A 426 4.78 2.42 15.36
C TRP A 426 5.87 1.37 15.13
N ASP A 427 6.20 0.62 16.18
CA ASP A 427 7.20 -0.45 16.10
C ASP A 427 6.58 -1.75 15.59
N LEU A 428 5.38 -2.06 16.07
CA LEU A 428 4.60 -3.24 15.69
C LEU A 428 3.17 -2.85 15.33
N ILE A 429 2.68 -3.34 14.20
CA ILE A 429 1.27 -3.26 13.83
C ILE A 429 0.68 -4.66 13.83
N ILE A 430 -0.40 -4.86 14.60
CA ILE A 430 -1.15 -6.11 14.67
C ILE A 430 -2.50 -5.89 13.99
N LEU A 431 -2.78 -6.67 12.95
CA LEU A 431 -4.10 -6.74 12.32
C LEU A 431 -4.83 -7.97 12.84
N ASP A 432 -5.93 -7.77 13.54
CA ASP A 432 -6.83 -8.85 13.95
C ASP A 432 -7.96 -9.03 12.95
N GLU A 433 -8.38 -10.28 12.76
CA GLU A 433 -9.30 -10.69 11.69
C GLU A 433 -8.86 -10.15 10.32
N GLY A 434 -7.62 -10.48 9.92
CA GLY A 434 -6.95 -10.00 8.70
C GLY A 434 -7.74 -10.21 7.41
N GLN A 435 -8.77 -11.06 7.41
CA GLN A 435 -9.73 -11.15 6.31
C GLN A 435 -10.44 -9.82 6.00
N ARG A 436 -10.50 -8.88 6.94
CA ARG A 436 -11.07 -7.53 6.73
C ARG A 436 -10.35 -6.71 5.66
N ILE A 437 -9.08 -6.99 5.37
CA ILE A 437 -8.30 -6.30 4.33
C ILE A 437 -8.22 -7.06 3.01
N LYS A 438 -8.99 -8.16 2.84
CA LYS A 438 -9.00 -8.99 1.63
C LYS A 438 -9.25 -8.21 0.35
N ASN A 439 -10.23 -7.30 0.37
CA ASN A 439 -10.54 -6.49 -0.82
C ASN A 439 -9.60 -5.29 -0.94
N TRP A 440 -8.63 -5.41 -1.85
CA TRP A 440 -7.60 -4.41 -2.17
C TRP A 440 -8.16 -3.10 -2.75
N GLU A 441 -9.38 -3.10 -3.29
CA GLU A 441 -10.02 -1.91 -3.88
C GLU A 441 -10.60 -0.97 -2.83
N THR A 442 -10.88 -1.49 -1.63
CA THR A 442 -11.44 -0.66 -0.56
C THR A 442 -10.43 0.38 -0.09
N LYS A 443 -10.89 1.63 0.08
CA LYS A 443 -10.07 2.72 0.63
C LYS A 443 -9.45 2.32 1.97
N THR A 444 -10.19 1.59 2.81
CA THR A 444 -9.71 1.07 4.09
C THR A 444 -8.54 0.11 3.94
N SER A 445 -8.62 -0.91 3.07
CA SER A 445 -7.51 -1.84 2.83
C SER A 445 -6.27 -1.12 2.31
N GLN A 446 -6.44 -0.18 1.37
CA GLN A 446 -5.32 0.60 0.83
C GLN A 446 -4.63 1.46 1.89
N VAL A 447 -5.39 2.07 2.80
CA VAL A 447 -4.83 2.92 3.87
C VAL A 447 -4.14 2.07 4.93
N VAL A 448 -4.77 0.97 5.38
CA VAL A 448 -4.15 0.04 6.35
C VAL A 448 -2.85 -0.53 5.80
N LYS A 449 -2.82 -0.92 4.51
CA LYS A 449 -1.60 -1.41 3.85
C LYS A 449 -0.50 -0.37 3.67
N ALA A 450 -0.86 0.91 3.68
CA ALA A 450 0.10 1.99 3.56
C ALA A 450 0.85 2.25 4.89
N LEU A 451 0.29 1.80 6.02
CA LEU A 451 0.93 1.94 7.33
C LEU A 451 2.30 1.25 7.34
N LYS A 452 3.26 1.91 7.99
CA LYS A 452 4.65 1.45 8.08
C LYS A 452 5.04 1.19 9.53
N SER A 453 5.74 0.08 9.72
CA SER A 453 6.32 -0.35 10.99
C SER A 453 7.45 -1.35 10.70
N PRO A 454 8.50 -1.44 11.54
CA PRO A 454 9.50 -2.51 11.43
C PRO A 454 8.88 -3.90 11.53
N PHE A 455 7.94 -4.10 12.45
CA PHE A 455 7.28 -5.38 12.71
C PHE A 455 5.80 -5.34 12.33
N ALA A 456 5.27 -6.47 11.85
CA ALA A 456 3.85 -6.58 11.51
C ALA A 456 3.33 -7.99 11.79
N LEU A 457 2.13 -8.09 12.34
CA LEU A 457 1.49 -9.36 12.62
C LEU A 457 0.07 -9.34 12.07
N VAL A 458 -0.28 -10.32 11.24
CA VAL A 458 -1.66 -10.54 10.82
C VAL A 458 -2.18 -11.79 11.51
N LEU A 459 -3.26 -11.64 12.26
CA LEU A 459 -4.00 -12.73 12.89
C LEU A 459 -5.25 -13.01 12.06
N THR A 460 -5.44 -14.25 11.63
CA THR A 460 -6.66 -14.64 10.90
C THR A 460 -7.05 -16.08 11.24
N GLY A 461 -8.35 -16.35 11.39
CA GLY A 461 -8.87 -17.71 11.55
C GLY A 461 -9.13 -18.42 10.23
N THR A 462 -9.17 -17.68 9.11
CA THR A 462 -9.52 -18.21 7.78
C THR A 462 -8.56 -17.62 6.74
N PRO A 463 -7.32 -18.15 6.63
CA PRO A 463 -6.32 -17.60 5.72
C PRO A 463 -6.74 -17.63 4.25
N LEU A 464 -7.62 -18.57 3.84
CA LEU A 464 -8.01 -18.80 2.45
C LEU A 464 -9.49 -19.16 2.37
N GLU A 465 -10.35 -18.24 1.90
CA GLU A 465 -11.77 -18.51 1.65
C GLU A 465 -12.11 -18.65 0.15
N ASN A 466 -11.10 -18.91 -0.71
CA ASN A 466 -11.17 -19.40 -2.11
C ASN A 466 -10.50 -18.51 -3.20
N ARG A 467 -9.93 -17.34 -2.86
CA ARG A 467 -9.38 -16.40 -3.85
C ARG A 467 -7.89 -16.07 -3.67
N LEU A 468 -7.07 -16.24 -4.72
CA LEU A 468 -5.62 -15.96 -4.70
C LEU A 468 -5.34 -14.47 -4.44
N GLU A 469 -6.30 -13.60 -4.77
CA GLU A 469 -6.29 -12.16 -4.50
C GLU A 469 -6.27 -11.85 -3.00
N GLU A 470 -6.96 -12.66 -2.21
CA GLU A 470 -7.05 -12.51 -0.76
C GLU A 470 -5.69 -12.79 -0.11
N LEU A 471 -5.03 -13.87 -0.56
CA LEU A 471 -3.68 -14.21 -0.15
C LEU A 471 -2.70 -13.12 -0.57
N PHE A 472 -2.77 -12.67 -1.82
CA PHE A 472 -1.92 -11.59 -2.32
C PHE A 472 -2.09 -10.33 -1.47
N SER A 473 -3.33 -9.99 -1.10
CA SER A 473 -3.64 -8.82 -0.29
C SER A 473 -3.02 -8.87 1.11
N ILE A 474 -3.13 -10.02 1.79
CA ILE A 474 -2.57 -10.20 3.14
C ILE A 474 -1.03 -10.26 3.08
N VAL A 475 -0.48 -10.99 2.12
CA VAL A 475 0.98 -11.09 1.95
C VAL A 475 1.56 -9.72 1.58
N GLU A 476 0.89 -8.91 0.76
CA GLU A 476 1.36 -7.56 0.43
C GLU A 476 1.51 -6.66 1.67
N PHE A 477 0.70 -6.85 2.71
CA PHE A 477 0.87 -6.12 3.98
C PHE A 477 2.10 -6.58 4.75
N ILE A 478 2.37 -7.89 4.77
CA ILE A 478 3.51 -8.49 5.47
C ILE A 478 4.81 -8.24 4.70
N ASP A 479 4.81 -8.45 3.39
CA ASP A 479 5.95 -8.26 2.51
C ASP A 479 5.47 -7.87 1.11
N ASP A 480 5.56 -6.58 0.81
CA ASP A 480 5.03 -6.02 -0.43
C ASP A 480 5.80 -6.42 -1.69
N ARG A 481 6.86 -7.23 -1.57
CA ARG A 481 7.71 -7.65 -2.67
C ARG A 481 7.85 -9.17 -2.82
N HIS A 482 7.46 -9.97 -1.83
CA HIS A 482 7.67 -11.42 -1.87
C HIS A 482 6.95 -12.10 -3.04
N LEU A 483 5.71 -11.70 -3.33
CA LEU A 483 4.93 -12.23 -4.47
C LEU A 483 5.24 -11.52 -5.79
N GLY A 484 6.20 -10.59 -5.79
CA GLY A 484 6.46 -9.70 -6.90
C GLY A 484 5.32 -8.72 -7.17
N PRO A 485 5.42 -7.94 -8.25
CA PRO A 485 4.35 -7.04 -8.66
C PRO A 485 3.07 -7.79 -8.99
N ALA A 486 1.92 -7.22 -8.61
CA ALA A 486 0.60 -7.81 -8.84
C ALA A 486 0.39 -8.22 -10.32
N PHE A 487 0.85 -7.41 -11.28
CA PHE A 487 0.73 -7.70 -12.70
C PHE A 487 1.44 -9.00 -13.11
N ARG A 488 2.63 -9.28 -12.54
CA ARG A 488 3.35 -10.55 -12.79
C ARG A 488 2.65 -11.71 -12.09
N PHE A 489 2.32 -11.52 -10.81
CA PHE A 489 1.67 -12.56 -10.00
C PHE A 489 0.38 -13.06 -10.65
N TYR A 490 -0.49 -12.14 -11.10
CA TYR A 490 -1.73 -12.51 -11.76
C TYR A 490 -1.48 -13.16 -13.13
N ASN A 491 -0.52 -12.71 -13.93
CA ASN A 491 -0.13 -13.39 -15.18
C ASN A 491 0.28 -14.86 -14.92
N THR A 492 1.07 -15.08 -13.87
CA THR A 492 1.63 -16.39 -13.54
C THR A 492 0.59 -17.37 -12.99
N TYR A 493 -0.40 -16.90 -12.21
CA TYR A 493 -1.26 -17.80 -11.44
C TYR A 493 -2.74 -17.81 -11.86
N ARG A 494 -3.25 -16.81 -12.58
CA ARG A 494 -4.65 -16.78 -13.02
C ARG A 494 -4.85 -17.43 -14.39
N VAL A 495 -6.08 -17.92 -14.58
CA VAL A 495 -6.64 -18.32 -15.87
C VAL A 495 -7.98 -17.60 -16.01
N THR A 496 -8.07 -16.69 -16.98
CA THR A 496 -9.30 -15.98 -17.34
C THR A 496 -9.80 -16.39 -18.72
N ASP A 497 -11.06 -16.05 -19.02
CA ASP A 497 -11.58 -16.05 -20.38
C ASP A 497 -11.07 -14.84 -21.17
N GLU A 498 -11.47 -14.77 -22.44
CA GLU A 498 -11.15 -13.68 -23.38
C GLU A 498 -11.65 -12.30 -22.91
N LYS A 499 -12.61 -12.26 -21.98
CA LYS A 499 -13.19 -11.04 -21.40
C LYS A 499 -12.58 -10.70 -20.03
N GLY A 500 -11.56 -11.43 -19.59
CA GLY A 500 -10.88 -11.22 -18.31
C GLY A 500 -11.63 -11.75 -17.09
N LYS A 501 -12.67 -12.59 -17.26
CA LYS A 501 -13.36 -13.25 -16.15
C LYS A 501 -12.56 -14.46 -15.69
N LEU A 502 -12.28 -14.53 -14.39
CA LEU A 502 -11.54 -15.63 -13.79
C LEU A 502 -12.25 -16.98 -14.01
N LEU A 503 -11.61 -17.88 -14.76
CA LEU A 503 -12.03 -19.26 -15.00
C LEU A 503 -11.42 -20.23 -13.99
N GLY A 504 -10.24 -19.91 -13.47
CA GLY A 504 -9.53 -20.74 -12.50
C GLY A 504 -8.10 -20.27 -12.28
N TYR A 505 -7.27 -21.16 -11.76
CA TYR A 505 -5.86 -20.88 -11.49
C TYR A 505 -4.97 -21.90 -12.19
N LYS A 506 -3.81 -21.45 -12.68
CA LYS A 506 -2.82 -22.34 -13.31
C LYS A 506 -2.35 -23.33 -12.24
N LYS A 507 -2.63 -24.62 -12.42
CA LYS A 507 -2.01 -25.66 -11.59
C LYS A 507 -0.55 -25.73 -11.97
N SER A 508 0.32 -25.26 -11.10
CA SER A 508 1.74 -25.57 -11.18
C SER A 508 2.14 -26.21 -9.86
N GLY A 509 2.94 -27.27 -9.93
CA GLY A 509 3.56 -27.89 -8.77
C GLY A 509 4.19 -26.83 -7.86
N GLN A 510 4.33 -27.18 -6.58
CA GLN A 510 4.98 -26.42 -5.51
C GLN A 510 5.86 -25.27 -6.01
N PRO A 511 5.75 -24.04 -5.48
CA PRO A 511 6.56 -22.91 -5.92
C PRO A 511 8.04 -23.30 -6.01
N GLU A 512 8.50 -23.60 -7.23
CA GLU A 512 9.83 -24.15 -7.47
C GLU A 512 10.85 -23.02 -7.37
N LYS A 513 11.68 -23.10 -6.32
CA LYS A 513 13.11 -22.74 -6.34
C LYS A 513 13.48 -21.31 -6.79
N SER A 514 12.81 -20.30 -6.26
CA SER A 514 13.45 -19.02 -5.91
C SER A 514 13.41 -18.71 -4.41
N ALA A 515 12.79 -19.59 -3.61
CA ALA A 515 12.66 -19.47 -2.16
C ALA A 515 13.90 -19.91 -1.35
N GLN A 516 15.11 -19.51 -1.78
CA GLN A 516 16.35 -19.75 -1.01
C GLN A 516 16.94 -18.50 -0.33
N THR A 517 16.27 -17.36 -0.39
CA THR A 517 16.63 -16.19 0.42
C THR A 517 15.38 -15.45 0.91
N GLY A 518 14.79 -15.93 2.01
CA GLY A 518 13.66 -15.27 2.68
C GLY A 518 12.50 -16.23 2.96
N THR A 519 12.56 -16.89 4.11
CA THR A 519 11.57 -17.87 4.60
C THR A 519 10.22 -17.20 4.93
N TYR A 520 9.15 -17.50 4.19
CA TYR A 520 7.79 -17.49 4.76
C TYR A 520 7.26 -18.92 4.78
N THR A 521 6.95 -19.40 5.98
CA THR A 521 6.14 -20.59 6.25
C THR A 521 4.90 -20.09 6.96
N ALA A 522 3.68 -20.35 6.51
CA ALA A 522 2.52 -20.01 7.34
C ALA A 522 2.51 -20.98 8.54
N HIS A 523 2.50 -20.47 9.78
CA HIS A 523 2.24 -21.33 10.93
C HIS A 523 0.74 -21.66 10.95
N THR A 524 0.42 -22.95 10.89
CA THR A 524 -0.96 -23.45 10.99
C THR A 524 -0.98 -24.60 11.99
N CYS A 525 -1.74 -24.44 13.08
CA CYS A 525 -2.13 -25.54 13.94
C CYS A 525 -3.61 -25.87 13.68
N ARG A 526 -3.92 -27.12 13.30
CA ARG A 526 -5.30 -27.59 13.09
C ARG A 526 -5.80 -28.32 14.33
N SER A 527 -7.05 -28.07 14.71
CA SER A 527 -7.73 -28.87 15.74
C SER A 527 -7.92 -30.32 15.27
N HIS A 528 -7.31 -31.30 15.94
CA HIS A 528 -7.62 -32.72 15.72
C HIS A 528 -9.01 -33.02 16.30
N LYS A 529 -10.05 -32.95 15.46
CA LYS A 529 -11.30 -33.67 15.71
C LYS A 529 -11.17 -35.05 15.08
N GLY A 530 -11.14 -36.08 15.92
CA GLY A 530 -11.18 -37.47 15.49
C GLY A 530 -12.47 -37.74 14.73
N THR A 531 -12.33 -38.27 13.51
CA THR A 531 -13.38 -39.03 12.84
C THR A 531 -12.73 -40.33 12.39
N ALA A 532 -13.20 -41.42 13.00
CA ALA A 532 -12.91 -42.78 12.58
C ALA A 532 -13.20 -42.92 11.08
N ALA A 533 -12.25 -43.48 10.35
CA ALA A 533 -12.47 -43.96 9.00
C ALA A 533 -13.45 -45.14 9.05
N PRO A 534 -14.50 -45.20 8.21
CA PRO A 534 -15.05 -46.47 7.80
C PRO A 534 -14.18 -47.02 6.66
N ASN A 535 -13.72 -48.25 6.84
CA ASN A 535 -13.15 -49.09 5.80
C ASN A 535 -14.12 -49.18 4.61
N HIS A 536 -13.70 -48.72 3.44
CA HIS A 536 -13.47 -49.54 2.22
C HIS A 536 -13.25 -48.66 0.99
#